data_AF-A0A7W4ERL8-F1
#
_entry.id   AF-A0A7W4ERL8-F1
#
_cell.length_a   1.000
_cell.length_b   1.000
_cell.length_c   1.000
_cell.angle_alpha   90.00
_cell.angle_beta   90.00
_cell.angle_gamma   90.00
#
_symmetry.space_group_name_H-M   'P 1'
#
loop_
_entity.id
_entity.type
_entity.pdbx_description
1 polymer ?
#
loop_
_entity_poly.entity_id
_entity_poly.type
_entity_poly.pdbx_seq_one_letter_code
_entity_poly.pdbx_strand_id
1 'polypeptide(L)'
;MIESRPEFDKITSFDEFNKYYWYREELSQICKSLGLEYRGTKQELNHIIEQYFKGNLIKKSLIKNEKKQVENITLDTPLLECGFSFNAKFREYFSAVTGITPFKFTADMATAWRKVKKEKDLSFTIQDMLKVYYGKSDYAKYDNSVCQWNQFL
;
A
#
# COMPACT_ATOMS: atom_id res chain seq x y z
N MET A 1 21.65 -10.89 -23.92
CA MET A 1 21.93 -9.47 -24.20
C MET A 1 20.93 -8.67 -23.40
N ILE A 2 21.38 -7.86 -22.44
CA ILE A 2 20.47 -6.96 -21.71
C ILE A 2 20.15 -5.85 -22.71
N GLU A 3 19.01 -5.95 -23.39
CA GLU A 3 18.48 -4.82 -24.15
C GLU A 3 18.39 -3.64 -23.18
N SER A 4 19.05 -2.53 -23.54
CA SER A 4 19.00 -1.30 -22.77
C SER A 4 17.54 -0.85 -22.68
N ARG A 5 16.98 -0.89 -21.47
CA ARG A 5 15.60 -0.46 -21.20
C ARG A 5 15.40 0.96 -21.77
N PRO A 6 14.40 1.18 -22.63
CA PRO A 6 14.15 2.49 -23.23
C PRO A 6 13.74 3.51 -22.17
N GLU A 7 14.00 4.78 -22.46
CA GLU A 7 13.45 5.89 -21.68
C GLU A 7 11.92 5.87 -21.76
N PHE A 8 11.26 6.27 -20.67
CA PHE A 8 9.79 6.26 -20.60
C PHE A 8 9.14 7.03 -21.76
N ASP A 9 9.72 8.16 -22.15
CA ASP A 9 9.19 9.03 -23.22
C ASP A 9 9.18 8.36 -24.61
N LYS A 10 9.93 7.26 -24.78
CA LYS A 10 9.97 6.48 -26.02
C LYS A 10 8.93 5.36 -26.05
N ILE A 11 8.26 5.10 -24.93
CA ILE A 11 7.28 4.02 -24.80
C ILE A 11 5.90 4.54 -25.18
N THR A 12 5.26 3.87 -26.13
CA THR A 12 3.98 4.34 -26.70
C THR A 12 2.77 3.56 -26.22
N SER A 13 2.99 2.40 -25.58
CA SER A 13 1.93 1.53 -25.08
C SER A 13 2.26 0.95 -23.70
N PHE A 14 1.22 0.61 -22.93
CA PHE A 14 1.40 -0.06 -21.65
C PHE A 14 2.00 -1.47 -21.81
N ASP A 15 1.68 -2.17 -22.90
CA ASP A 15 2.24 -3.50 -23.16
C ASP A 15 3.76 -3.45 -23.36
N GLU A 16 4.26 -2.42 -24.05
CA GLU A 16 5.69 -2.16 -24.18
C GLU A 16 6.31 -1.75 -22.84
N PHE A 17 5.62 -0.90 -22.08
CA PHE A 17 6.04 -0.50 -20.73
C PHE A 17 6.24 -1.71 -19.80
N ASN A 18 5.30 -2.65 -19.84
CA ASN A 18 5.25 -3.82 -18.96
C ASN A 18 6.28 -4.91 -19.31
N LYS A 19 6.99 -4.80 -20.44
CA LYS A 19 8.11 -5.69 -20.79
C LYS A 19 9.35 -5.48 -19.93
N TYR A 20 9.42 -4.35 -19.22
CA TYR A 20 10.60 -3.98 -18.45
C TYR A 20 10.28 -3.88 -16.97
N TYR A 21 11.26 -4.25 -16.15
CA TYR A 21 11.17 -4.05 -14.71
C TYR A 21 11.40 -2.56 -14.37
N TRP A 22 10.49 -1.99 -13.59
CA TRP A 22 10.60 -0.63 -13.05
C TRP A 22 10.65 -0.64 -11.53
N TYR A 23 11.61 0.07 -10.93
CA TYR A 23 11.65 0.31 -9.50
C TYR A 23 10.56 1.31 -9.10
N ARG A 24 10.09 1.22 -7.86
CA ARG A 24 9.02 2.09 -7.34
C ARG A 24 9.37 3.57 -7.49
N GLU A 25 10.62 3.92 -7.21
CA GLU A 25 11.14 5.29 -7.33
C GLU A 25 11.04 5.79 -8.77
N GLU A 26 11.31 4.94 -9.75
CA GLU A 26 11.21 5.29 -11.18
C GLU A 26 9.76 5.52 -11.59
N LEU A 27 8.86 4.62 -11.20
CA LEU A 27 7.43 4.80 -11.40
C LEU A 27 6.93 6.11 -10.78
N SER A 28 7.42 6.43 -9.58
CA SER A 28 7.06 7.68 -8.89
C SER A 28 7.54 8.91 -9.66
N GLN A 29 8.75 8.88 -10.24
CA GLN A 29 9.23 9.98 -11.08
C GLN A 29 8.43 10.12 -12.37
N ILE A 30 8.08 9.00 -13.02
CA ILE A 30 7.21 8.99 -14.20
C ILE A 30 5.85 9.61 -13.88
N CYS A 31 5.17 9.16 -12.83
CA CYS A 31 3.90 9.77 -12.42
C CYS A 31 4.05 11.26 -12.13
N LYS A 32 5.17 11.67 -11.52
CA LYS A 32 5.45 13.07 -11.18
C LYS A 32 5.67 13.94 -12.43
N SER A 33 6.39 13.46 -13.44
CA SER A 33 6.59 14.20 -14.71
C SER A 33 5.28 14.34 -15.49
N LEU A 34 4.40 13.35 -15.39
CA LEU A 34 3.06 13.36 -15.98
C LEU A 34 2.01 14.16 -15.18
N GLY A 35 2.37 14.72 -14.01
CA GLY A 35 1.43 15.45 -13.15
C GLY A 35 0.37 14.57 -12.47
N LEU A 36 0.58 13.26 -12.40
CA LEU A 36 -0.31 12.27 -11.81
C LEU A 36 -0.06 12.10 -10.31
N GLU A 37 -0.88 11.29 -9.65
CA GLU A 37 -0.57 10.82 -8.29
C GLU A 37 0.71 9.97 -8.31
N TYR A 38 1.71 10.41 -7.54
CA TYR A 38 3.04 9.81 -7.49
C TYR A 38 3.37 9.24 -6.11
N ARG A 39 2.44 9.39 -5.15
CA ARG A 39 2.54 8.83 -3.81
C ARG A 39 1.78 7.51 -3.78
N GLY A 40 2.52 6.42 -3.58
CA GLY A 40 1.91 5.10 -3.49
C GLY A 40 2.93 3.99 -3.43
N THR A 41 2.39 2.79 -3.34
CA THR A 41 3.09 1.52 -3.55
C THR A 41 3.41 1.33 -5.04
N LYS A 42 4.35 0.41 -5.34
CA LYS A 42 4.71 0.08 -6.72
C LYS A 42 3.49 -0.33 -7.56
N GLN A 43 2.59 -1.13 -6.99
CA GLN A 43 1.37 -1.59 -7.65
C GLN A 43 0.41 -0.44 -7.97
N GLU A 44 0.19 0.48 -7.02
CA GLU A 44 -0.66 1.67 -7.25
C GLU A 44 -0.08 2.55 -8.35
N LEU A 45 1.24 2.78 -8.35
CA LEU A 45 1.90 3.58 -9.38
C LEU A 45 1.83 2.92 -10.76
N ASN A 46 2.03 1.61 -10.85
CA ASN A 46 1.85 0.86 -12.10
C ASN A 46 0.41 0.97 -12.62
N HIS A 47 -0.58 0.84 -11.75
CA HIS A 47 -1.97 0.98 -12.14
C HIS A 47 -2.27 2.40 -12.63
N ILE A 48 -1.70 3.43 -12.02
CA ILE A 48 -1.85 4.82 -12.48
C ILE A 48 -1.26 5.00 -13.89
N ILE A 49 -0.09 4.41 -14.16
CA ILE A 49 0.52 4.45 -15.49
C ILE A 49 -0.31 3.66 -16.52
N GLU A 50 -0.85 2.49 -16.13
CA GLU A 50 -1.79 1.74 -16.96
C GLU A 50 -3.02 2.57 -17.34
N GLN A 51 -3.61 3.28 -16.36
CA GLN A 51 -4.73 4.18 -16.58
C GLN A 51 -4.36 5.35 -17.48
N TYR A 52 -3.15 5.90 -17.33
CA TYR A 52 -2.64 6.96 -18.19
C TYR A 52 -2.58 6.52 -19.67
N PHE A 53 -2.05 5.33 -19.97
CA PHE A 53 -2.06 4.79 -21.34
C PHE A 53 -3.47 4.52 -21.88
N LYS A 54 -4.46 4.29 -21.00
CA LYS A 54 -5.88 4.18 -21.36
C LYS A 54 -6.59 5.53 -21.51
N GLY A 55 -5.89 6.65 -21.32
CA GLY A 55 -6.43 8.01 -21.40
C GLY A 55 -7.08 8.52 -20.10
N ASN A 56 -6.99 7.77 -19.00
CA ASN A 56 -7.54 8.15 -17.70
C ASN A 56 -6.48 8.85 -16.84
N LEU A 57 -6.82 10.01 -16.28
CA LEU A 57 -5.90 10.80 -15.45
C LEU A 57 -6.27 10.72 -13.96
N ILE A 58 -5.56 9.88 -13.21
CA ILE A 58 -5.68 9.83 -11.74
C ILE A 58 -4.88 11.01 -11.16
N LYS A 59 -5.58 12.12 -10.92
CA LYS A 59 -5.00 13.34 -10.39
C LYS A 59 -4.50 13.15 -8.96
N LYS A 60 -3.44 13.88 -8.64
CA LYS A 60 -2.88 13.98 -7.28
C LYS A 60 -3.97 14.39 -6.27
N SER A 61 -4.08 13.63 -5.20
CA SER A 61 -4.94 13.97 -4.07
C SER A 61 -4.31 15.09 -3.23
N LEU A 62 -5.07 16.16 -2.97
CA LEU A 62 -4.64 17.28 -2.12
C LEU A 62 -4.94 17.04 -0.63
N ILE A 63 -5.40 15.85 -0.26
CA ILE A 63 -5.91 15.56 1.07
C ILE A 63 -4.79 15.72 2.10
N LYS A 64 -4.91 16.76 2.94
CA LYS A 64 -4.13 16.90 4.18
C LYS A 64 -4.69 15.87 5.17
N ASN A 65 -3.90 14.86 5.51
CA ASN A 65 -4.26 13.94 6.59
C ASN A 65 -4.15 14.69 7.92
N GLU A 66 -5.25 15.27 8.40
CA GLU A 66 -5.36 15.66 9.81
C GLU A 66 -5.34 14.39 10.66
N LYS A 67 -4.21 14.11 11.29
CA LYS A 67 -4.08 12.97 12.20
C LYS A 67 -4.60 13.40 13.57
N LYS A 68 -5.84 13.03 13.90
CA LYS A 68 -6.25 13.00 15.32
C LYS A 68 -5.47 11.87 15.99
N GLN A 69 -4.63 12.22 16.96
CA GLN A 69 -3.97 11.23 17.79
C GLN A 69 -4.85 10.99 19.02
N VAL A 70 -5.26 9.74 19.21
CA VAL A 70 -5.89 9.31 20.45
C VAL A 70 -4.78 8.82 21.39
N GLU A 71 -4.82 9.28 22.65
CA GLU A 71 -3.82 8.95 23.67
C GLU A 71 -4.02 7.54 24.22
N ASN A 72 -5.27 7.09 24.39
CA ASN A 72 -5.62 5.77 24.91
C ASN A 72 -6.10 4.84 23.78
N ILE A 73 -5.24 3.91 23.35
CA ILE A 73 -5.58 2.87 22.37
C ILE A 73 -6.03 1.63 23.12
N THR A 74 -7.24 1.15 22.84
CA THR A 74 -7.77 -0.14 23.33
C THR A 74 -8.00 -1.10 22.17
N LEU A 75 -8.29 -2.37 22.46
CA LEU A 75 -8.58 -3.39 21.45
C LEU A 75 -9.80 -3.06 20.59
N ASP A 76 -10.82 -2.44 21.19
CA ASP A 76 -12.07 -2.08 20.51
C ASP A 76 -11.98 -0.75 19.76
N THR A 77 -10.84 -0.04 19.83
CA THR A 77 -10.72 1.26 19.16
C THR A 77 -10.68 1.09 17.63
N PRO A 78 -11.54 1.78 16.86
CA PRO A 78 -11.48 1.77 15.41
C PRO A 78 -10.16 2.30 14.85
N LEU A 79 -9.61 1.64 13.83
CA LEU A 79 -8.31 2.02 13.26
C LEU A 79 -8.32 3.41 12.62
N LEU A 80 -9.43 3.80 12.01
CA LEU A 80 -9.59 5.12 11.39
C LEU A 80 -9.66 6.26 12.42
N GLU A 81 -10.04 5.95 13.66
CA GLU A 81 -10.23 6.94 14.71
C GLU A 81 -8.98 7.10 15.59
N CYS A 82 -8.16 6.06 15.74
CA CYS A 82 -6.97 6.09 16.61
C CYS A 82 -5.68 6.56 15.94
N GLY A 83 -5.74 6.98 14.68
CA GLY A 83 -4.55 7.39 13.91
C GLY A 83 -3.61 6.23 13.61
N PHE A 84 -4.15 5.02 13.40
CA PHE A 84 -3.36 3.82 13.18
C PHE A 84 -2.33 3.97 12.05
N SER A 85 -1.10 3.51 12.32
CA SER A 85 -0.08 3.35 11.30
C SER A 85 0.95 2.31 11.70
N PHE A 86 1.63 1.72 10.72
CA PHE A 86 2.69 0.74 10.93
C PHE A 86 4.00 1.41 11.41
N ASN A 87 3.97 1.98 12.62
CA ASN A 87 5.06 2.73 13.23
C ASN A 87 5.56 2.06 14.53
N ALA A 88 6.53 2.67 15.20
CA ALA A 88 7.07 2.16 16.47
C ALA A 88 6.03 2.12 17.59
N LYS A 89 5.22 3.19 17.76
CA LYS A 89 4.16 3.28 18.78
C LYS A 89 3.20 2.08 18.71
N PHE A 90 2.66 1.79 17.52
CA PHE A 90 1.77 0.64 17.36
C PHE A 90 2.54 -0.68 17.46
N ARG A 91 3.80 -0.75 17.03
CA ARG A 91 4.60 -1.98 17.20
C ARG A 91 4.78 -2.33 18.67
N GLU A 92 5.08 -1.36 19.53
CA GLU A 92 5.20 -1.53 20.98
C GLU A 92 3.88 -1.97 21.59
N TYR A 93 2.77 -1.30 21.24
CA TYR A 93 1.43 -1.69 21.69
C TYR A 93 1.09 -3.15 21.32
N PHE A 94 1.26 -3.53 20.05
CA PHE A 94 1.01 -4.90 19.61
C PHE A 94 1.96 -5.90 20.27
N SER A 95 3.21 -5.51 20.55
CA SER A 95 4.16 -6.36 21.29
C SER A 95 3.68 -6.62 22.71
N ALA A 96 3.19 -5.59 23.42
CA ALA A 96 2.65 -5.71 24.77
C ALA A 96 1.39 -6.59 24.82
N VAL A 97 0.49 -6.43 23.85
CA VAL A 97 -0.75 -7.22 23.77
C VAL A 97 -0.49 -8.68 23.41
N THR A 98 0.46 -8.94 22.51
CA THR A 98 0.72 -10.29 21.99
C THR A 98 1.80 -11.06 22.76
N GLY A 99 2.61 -10.36 23.56
CA GLY A 99 3.80 -10.90 24.22
C GLY A 99 4.99 -11.13 23.27
N ILE A 100 4.91 -10.71 22.00
CA ILE A 100 5.93 -10.98 20.98
C ILE A 100 6.82 -9.74 20.79
N THR A 101 8.13 -9.89 21.02
CA THR A 101 9.12 -8.82 20.82
C THR A 101 10.30 -9.32 19.97
N PRO A 102 10.66 -8.65 18.87
CA PRO A 102 9.96 -7.54 18.24
C PRO A 102 8.70 -8.00 17.48
N PHE A 103 7.56 -7.31 17.66
CA PHE A 103 6.37 -7.56 16.85
C PHE A 103 6.62 -7.21 15.37
N LYS A 104 6.22 -8.10 14.46
CA LYS A 104 6.35 -7.92 13.01
C LYS A 104 4.96 -7.88 12.37
N PHE A 105 4.64 -6.74 11.76
CA PHE A 105 3.43 -6.61 10.94
C PHE A 105 3.50 -7.54 9.73
N THR A 106 2.39 -8.19 9.40
CA THR A 106 2.30 -9.10 8.25
C THR A 106 1.79 -8.38 7.00
N ALA A 107 2.00 -8.99 5.85
CA ALA A 107 1.47 -8.47 4.59
C ALA A 107 -0.08 -8.46 4.57
N ASP A 108 -0.71 -9.43 5.24
CA ASP A 108 -2.17 -9.49 5.42
C ASP A 108 -2.67 -8.29 6.23
N MET A 109 -2.01 -7.94 7.34
CA MET A 109 -2.34 -6.73 8.11
C MET A 109 -2.22 -5.46 7.25
N ALA A 110 -1.18 -5.37 6.42
CA ALA A 110 -1.02 -4.23 5.50
C ALA A 110 -2.16 -4.19 4.46
N THR A 111 -2.58 -5.33 3.95
CA THR A 111 -3.69 -5.45 3.00
C THR A 111 -5.02 -5.08 3.66
N ALA A 112 -5.26 -5.55 4.88
CA ALA A 112 -6.42 -5.18 5.69
C ALA A 112 -6.48 -3.67 5.89
N TRP A 113 -5.37 -3.04 6.29
CA TRP A 113 -5.36 -1.59 6.51
C TRP A 113 -5.65 -0.78 5.25
N ARG A 114 -5.17 -1.23 4.08
CA ARG A 114 -5.51 -0.60 2.80
C ARG A 114 -7.00 -0.72 2.48
N LYS A 115 -7.59 -1.91 2.71
CA LYS A 115 -9.02 -2.16 2.52
C LYS A 115 -9.87 -1.24 3.41
N VAL A 116 -9.55 -1.17 4.70
CA VAL A 116 -10.22 -0.27 5.66
C VAL A 116 -10.23 1.18 5.18
N LYS A 117 -9.08 1.69 4.70
CA LYS A 117 -9.01 3.05 4.15
C LYS A 117 -9.83 3.23 2.87
N LYS A 118 -9.76 2.26 1.96
CA LYS A 118 -10.44 2.31 0.67
C LYS A 118 -11.96 2.30 0.85
N GLU A 119 -12.44 1.45 1.75
CA GLU A 119 -13.87 1.25 2.03
C GLU A 119 -14.40 2.21 3.12
N LYS A 120 -13.51 2.97 3.76
CA LYS A 120 -13.81 3.83 4.93
C LYS A 120 -14.53 3.04 6.03
N ASP A 121 -14.05 1.83 6.30
CA ASP A 121 -14.63 0.93 7.28
C ASP A 121 -14.38 1.45 8.71
N LEU A 122 -15.38 2.15 9.25
CA LEU A 122 -15.35 2.72 10.60
C LEU A 122 -15.49 1.65 11.69
N SER A 123 -15.88 0.42 11.34
CA SER A 123 -16.11 -0.66 12.30
C SER A 123 -14.85 -1.49 12.58
N PHE A 124 -13.83 -1.40 11.72
CA PHE A 124 -12.65 -2.23 11.83
C PHE A 124 -11.73 -1.79 12.98
N THR A 125 -11.55 -2.67 13.96
CA THR A 125 -10.86 -2.39 15.23
C THR A 125 -9.43 -2.97 15.31
N ILE A 126 -8.69 -2.59 16.36
CA ILE A 126 -7.38 -3.17 16.68
C ILE A 126 -7.50 -4.68 16.92
N GLN A 127 -8.59 -5.13 17.55
CA GLN A 127 -8.85 -6.56 17.74
C GLN A 127 -9.04 -7.29 16.41
N ASP A 128 -9.73 -6.70 15.44
CA ASP A 128 -9.91 -7.32 14.11
C ASP A 128 -8.58 -7.38 13.36
N MET A 129 -7.74 -6.35 13.49
CA MET A 129 -6.37 -6.37 12.98
C MET A 129 -5.54 -7.53 13.58
N LEU A 130 -5.72 -7.85 14.86
CA LEU A 130 -5.10 -9.01 15.50
C LEU A 130 -5.70 -10.34 15.01
N LYS A 131 -7.00 -10.42 14.76
CA LYS A 131 -7.62 -11.62 14.14
C LYS A 131 -7.00 -11.90 12.78
N VAL A 132 -6.74 -10.87 11.96
CA VAL A 132 -5.99 -10.99 10.69
C VAL A 132 -4.58 -11.50 10.95
N TYR A 133 -3.86 -10.93 11.93
CA TYR A 133 -2.50 -11.39 12.29
C TYR A 133 -2.44 -12.89 12.64
N TYR A 134 -3.42 -13.38 13.40
CA TYR A 134 -3.49 -14.79 13.80
C TYR A 134 -4.11 -15.72 12.74
N GLY A 135 -4.45 -15.21 11.56
CA GLY A 135 -5.12 -15.99 10.51
C GLY A 135 -6.55 -16.42 10.88
N LYS A 136 -7.18 -15.74 11.84
CA LYS A 136 -8.56 -16.00 12.31
C LYS A 136 -9.61 -15.14 11.60
N SER A 137 -9.21 -14.34 10.63
CA SER A 137 -10.09 -13.51 9.81
C SER A 137 -9.65 -13.58 8.36
N ASP A 138 -10.62 -13.69 7.46
CA ASP A 138 -10.48 -13.64 6.01
C ASP A 138 -10.71 -12.24 5.43
N TYR A 139 -10.79 -11.21 6.29
CA TYR A 139 -11.10 -9.83 5.90
C TYR A 139 -10.23 -9.31 4.75
N ALA A 140 -8.94 -9.66 4.79
CA ALA A 140 -8.01 -9.41 3.71
C ALA A 140 -6.90 -10.46 3.73
N LYS A 141 -6.51 -10.89 2.53
CA LYS A 141 -5.38 -11.78 2.31
C LYS A 141 -4.45 -11.16 1.29
N TYR A 142 -3.16 -11.13 1.58
CA TYR A 142 -2.16 -10.63 0.67
C TYR A 142 -1.97 -11.61 -0.48
N ASP A 143 -2.15 -11.10 -1.70
CA ASP A 143 -1.92 -11.87 -2.91
C ASP A 143 -0.45 -11.74 -3.34
N ASN A 144 0.33 -12.77 -3.02
CA ASN A 144 1.75 -12.87 -3.39
C ASN A 144 1.96 -12.96 -4.91
N SER A 145 0.95 -13.37 -5.70
CA SER A 145 1.07 -13.53 -7.16
C SER A 145 1.27 -12.18 -7.87
N VAL A 146 0.83 -11.09 -7.24
CA VAL A 146 0.92 -9.72 -7.77
C VAL A 146 2.32 -9.11 -7.53
N CYS A 147 3.27 -9.87 -6.97
CA CYS A 147 4.65 -9.43 -6.83
C CYS A 147 5.38 -9.55 -8.18
N GLN A 148 5.44 -8.44 -8.92
CA GLN A 148 6.09 -8.40 -10.24
C GLN A 148 7.56 -8.87 -10.24
N TRP A 149 8.28 -8.79 -9.12
CA TRP A 149 9.66 -9.33 -9.04
C TRP A 149 9.75 -10.78 -9.52
N ASN A 150 8.73 -11.60 -9.23
CA ASN A 150 8.72 -13.01 -9.63
C ASN A 150 8.65 -13.22 -11.15
N GLN A 151 8.26 -12.20 -11.92
CA GLN A 151 8.15 -12.27 -13.39
C GLN A 151 9.45 -11.90 -14.11
N PHE A 152 10.42 -11.31 -13.40
CA PHE A 152 11.68 -10.81 -13.96
C PHE A 152 12.92 -11.48 -13.32
N LEU A 153 12.71 -12.57 -12.57
CA LEU A 153 13.74 -13.45 -12.02
C LEU A 153 14.08 -14.59 -12.98
#